data_AF-A0A9D6J3A9-F1
#
_entry.id   AF-A0A9D6J3A9-F1
#
_cell.length_a   1.000
_cell.length_b   1.000
_cell.length_c   1.000
_cell.angle_alpha   90.00
_cell.angle_beta   90.00
_cell.angle_gamma   90.00
#
_symmetry.space_group_name_H-M   'P 1'
#
loop_
_entity.id
_entity.type
_entity.pdbx_description
1 polymer ?
#
loop_
_entity_poly.entity_id
_entity_poly.type
_entity_poly.pdbx_seq_one_letter_code
_entity_poly.pdbx_strand_id
1 'polypeptide(L)'
;MATNAAQKKWRNKHRYVKTQLNVMARKQIHEDLDDFAGAFHLRGKGEAVTFATFVTRALAQRADFDAKAARMLDDFAAAYHRDRDMYSN
;
A
#
# COMPACT_ATOMS: atom_id res chain seq x y z
N MET A 1 2.68 -24.39 4.04
CA MET A 1 2.02 -23.26 4.74
C MET A 1 2.70 -23.04 6.08
N ALA A 2 2.90 -21.80 6.52
CA ALA A 2 3.52 -21.52 7.82
C ALA A 2 2.65 -22.03 8.98
N THR A 3 3.27 -22.67 9.98
CA THR A 3 2.54 -23.20 11.15
C THR A 3 1.89 -22.08 11.96
N ASN A 4 0.79 -22.38 12.67
CA ASN A 4 0.08 -21.41 13.52
C ASN A 4 1.01 -20.71 14.52
N ALA A 5 2.01 -21.43 15.04
CA ALA A 5 3.03 -20.87 15.93
C ALA A 5 3.94 -19.86 15.22
N ALA A 6 4.37 -20.14 14.00
CA ALA A 6 5.17 -19.23 13.17
C ALA A 6 4.36 -17.97 12.79
N GLN A 7 3.08 -18.14 12.44
CA GLN A 7 2.18 -17.02 12.15
C GLN A 7 1.94 -16.14 13.38
N LYS A 8 1.71 -16.73 14.57
CA LYS A 8 1.53 -15.99 15.83
C LYS A 8 2.79 -15.24 16.23
N LYS A 9 3.96 -15.88 16.12
CA LYS A 9 5.27 -15.24 16.39
C LYS A 9 5.51 -14.05 15.45
N TRP A 10 5.22 -14.21 14.16
CA TRP A 10 5.32 -13.12 13.18
C TRP A 10 4.35 -11.98 13.50
N ARG A 11 3.07 -12.28 13.79
CA ARG A 11 2.07 -11.28 14.19
C ARG A 11 2.45 -10.51 15.45
N ASN A 12 3.04 -11.17 16.45
CA ASN A 12 3.51 -10.51 17.66
C ASN A 12 4.74 -9.63 17.39
N LYS A 13 5.71 -10.14 16.62
CA LYS A 13 6.93 -9.39 16.24
C LYS A 13 6.58 -8.13 15.44
N HIS A 14 5.59 -8.22 14.55
CA HIS A 14 5.18 -7.12 13.70
C HIS A 14 3.92 -6.41 14.21
N ARG A 15 3.53 -6.59 15.47
CA ARG A 15 2.27 -6.05 16.02
C ARG A 15 2.18 -4.53 15.85
N TYR A 16 3.24 -3.78 16.13
CA TYR A 16 3.24 -2.31 16.02
C TYR A 16 3.16 -1.83 14.58
N VAL A 17 3.93 -2.44 13.67
CA VAL A 17 3.84 -2.19 12.22
C VAL A 17 2.45 -2.54 11.69
N LYS A 18 1.87 -3.65 12.17
CA LYS A 18 0.52 -4.07 11.78
C LYS A 18 -0.55 -3.17 12.39
N THR A 19 -0.36 -2.65 13.59
CA THR A 19 -1.26 -1.66 14.19
C THR A 19 -1.21 -0.37 13.38
N GLN A 20 -0.03 0.20 13.09
CA GLN A 20 0.13 1.38 12.23
C GLN A 20 -0.48 1.16 10.84
N LEU A 21 -0.16 0.05 10.18
CA LEU A 21 -0.73 -0.30 8.90
C LEU A 21 -2.24 -0.54 8.99
N ASN A 22 -2.78 -1.03 10.11
CA ASN A 22 -4.23 -1.16 10.33
C ASN A 22 -4.92 0.17 10.68
N VAL A 23 -4.19 1.18 11.20
CA VAL A 23 -4.74 2.53 11.38
C VAL A 23 -4.81 3.24 10.02
N MET A 24 -3.78 3.11 9.19
CA MET A 24 -3.81 3.54 7.78
C MET A 24 -4.79 2.72 6.93
N ALA A 25 -4.87 1.41 7.18
CA ALA A 25 -5.76 0.46 6.51
C ALA A 25 -7.04 0.20 7.31
N ARG A 26 -7.57 1.24 7.98
CA ARG A 26 -9.00 1.23 8.28
C ARG A 26 -9.77 1.09 6.97
N LYS A 27 -11.00 0.57 7.06
CA LYS A 27 -12.04 0.34 6.03
C LYS A 27 -11.75 0.86 4.61
N GLN A 28 -11.31 2.11 4.49
CA GLN A 28 -10.77 2.77 3.31
C GLN A 28 -9.89 1.90 2.40
N ILE A 29 -8.80 1.26 2.85
CA ILE A 29 -7.94 0.50 1.90
C ILE A 29 -8.68 -0.70 1.30
N HIS A 30 -9.56 -1.34 2.06
CA HIS A 30 -10.36 -2.42 1.51
C HIS A 30 -11.42 -1.91 0.52
N GLU A 31 -11.96 -0.72 0.73
CA GLU A 31 -12.87 -0.03 -0.18
C GLU A 31 -12.11 0.44 -1.43
N ASP A 32 -10.96 1.09 -1.29
CA ASP A 32 -10.08 1.53 -2.38
C ASP A 32 -9.65 0.34 -3.26
N LEU A 33 -9.36 -0.82 -2.67
CA LEU A 33 -9.02 -2.02 -3.43
C LEU A 33 -10.22 -2.61 -4.18
N ASP A 34 -11.43 -2.49 -3.64
CA ASP A 34 -12.66 -2.84 -4.39
C ASP A 34 -12.90 -1.84 -5.51
N ASP A 35 -12.72 -0.54 -5.25
CA ASP A 35 -12.87 0.53 -6.22
C ASP A 35 -11.84 0.38 -7.35
N PHE A 36 -10.59 0.07 -7.04
CA PHE A 36 -9.56 -0.24 -8.05
C PHE A 36 -9.93 -1.48 -8.84
N ALA A 37 -10.44 -2.53 -8.19
CA ALA A 37 -10.87 -3.72 -8.91
C ALA A 37 -12.03 -3.41 -9.88
N GLY A 38 -12.99 -2.58 -9.48
CA GLY A 38 -14.07 -2.13 -10.34
C GLY A 38 -13.58 -1.22 -11.48
N ALA A 39 -12.85 -0.16 -11.15
CA ALA A 39 -12.41 0.87 -12.08
C ALA A 39 -11.41 0.36 -13.13
N PHE A 40 -10.55 -0.59 -12.76
CA PHE A 40 -9.54 -1.18 -13.64
C PHE A 40 -9.91 -2.59 -14.13
N HIS A 41 -11.16 -3.04 -13.91
CA HIS A 41 -11.65 -4.35 -14.34
C HIS A 41 -10.81 -5.55 -13.87
N LEU A 42 -10.37 -5.52 -12.62
CA LEU A 42 -9.55 -6.55 -12.00
C LEU A 42 -10.41 -7.62 -11.30
N ARG A 43 -9.84 -8.80 -11.09
CA ARG A 43 -10.45 -9.97 -10.42
C ARG A 43 -10.41 -9.83 -8.89
N GLY A 44 -10.91 -8.70 -8.40
CA GLY A 44 -11.03 -8.38 -6.99
C GLY A 44 -9.73 -7.88 -6.33
N LYS A 45 -9.78 -7.73 -5.00
CA LYS A 45 -8.74 -7.07 -4.19
C LYS A 45 -7.34 -7.66 -4.36
N GLY A 46 -7.24 -8.97 -4.56
CA GLY A 46 -5.95 -9.65 -4.74
C GLY A 46 -5.21 -9.19 -6.00
N GLU A 47 -5.95 -9.06 -7.11
CA GLU A 47 -5.39 -8.51 -8.34
C GLU A 47 -5.16 -7.00 -8.21
N ALA A 48 -6.05 -6.26 -7.52
CA ALA A 48 -5.85 -4.84 -7.23
C ALA A 48 -4.55 -4.53 -6.46
N VAL A 49 -4.17 -5.34 -5.48
CA VAL A 49 -2.87 -5.18 -4.78
C VAL A 49 -1.68 -5.39 -5.74
N THR A 50 -1.78 -6.41 -6.60
CA THR A 50 -0.73 -6.72 -7.58
C THR A 50 -0.61 -5.59 -8.61
N PHE A 51 -1.76 -5.09 -9.09
CA PHE A 51 -1.88 -3.97 -10.01
C PHE A 51 -1.30 -2.68 -9.42
N ALA A 52 -1.65 -2.33 -8.18
CA ALA A 52 -1.13 -1.14 -7.51
C ALA A 52 0.41 -1.18 -7.41
N THR A 53 0.98 -2.36 -7.14
CA THR A 53 2.44 -2.56 -7.12
C THR A 53 3.04 -2.39 -8.52
N PHE A 54 2.42 -2.95 -9.55
CA PHE A 54 2.86 -2.83 -10.94
C PHE A 54 2.86 -1.37 -11.41
N VAL A 55 1.76 -0.65 -11.17
CA VAL A 55 1.63 0.77 -11.55
C VAL A 55 2.65 1.63 -10.83
N THR A 56 2.84 1.43 -9.52
CA THR A 56 3.85 2.17 -8.74
C THR A 56 5.25 1.98 -9.32
N ARG A 57 5.62 0.75 -9.70
CA ARG A 57 6.92 0.48 -10.36
C ARG A 57 7.04 1.17 -11.71
N ALA A 58 5.98 1.16 -12.51
CA ALA A 58 5.99 1.83 -13.80
C ALA A 58 6.12 3.36 -13.66
N LEU A 59 5.45 3.96 -12.67
CA LEU A 59 5.58 5.39 -12.35
C LEU A 59 6.99 5.75 -11.87
N ALA A 60 7.62 4.91 -11.04
CA ALA A 60 9.01 5.08 -10.63
C ALA A 60 9.97 5.04 -11.83
N GLN A 61 9.81 4.06 -12.72
CA GLN A 61 10.61 4.01 -13.96
C GLN A 61 10.36 5.22 -14.86
N ARG A 62 9.13 5.74 -14.91
CA ARG A 62 8.81 6.93 -15.70
C ARG A 62 9.45 8.20 -15.13
N ALA A 63 9.55 8.30 -13.81
CA ALA A 63 10.20 9.42 -13.13
C ALA A 63 11.66 9.60 -13.56
N ASP A 64 12.36 8.51 -13.88
CA ASP A 64 13.76 8.57 -14.37
C ASP A 64 13.92 9.37 -15.67
N PHE A 65 12.84 9.53 -16.45
CA PHE A 65 12.86 10.19 -17.75
C PHE A 65 11.95 11.42 -17.83
N ASP A 66 11.18 11.72 -16.78
CA ASP A 66 10.20 12.81 -16.75
C ASP A 66 10.23 13.53 -15.40
N ALA A 67 10.77 14.76 -15.40
CA ALA A 67 10.91 15.58 -14.19
C ALA A 67 9.57 16.02 -13.56
N LYS A 68 8.46 16.01 -14.32
CA LYS A 68 7.13 16.23 -13.74
C LYS A 68 6.66 14.96 -13.03
N ALA A 69 6.83 13.80 -13.65
CA ALA A 69 6.50 12.52 -13.03
C ALA A 69 7.32 12.26 -11.76
N ALA A 70 8.61 12.62 -11.76
CA ALA A 70 9.47 12.54 -10.57
C ALA A 70 8.93 13.37 -9.41
N ARG A 71 8.60 14.65 -9.67
CA ARG A 71 8.03 15.53 -8.64
C ARG A 71 6.70 15.00 -8.08
N MET A 72 5.82 14.52 -8.96
CA MET A 72 4.56 13.91 -8.52
C MET A 72 4.81 12.70 -7.60
N LEU A 73 5.76 11.84 -7.96
CA LEU A 73 6.10 10.66 -7.16
C LEU A 73 6.68 11.04 -5.79
N ASP A 74 7.57 12.03 -5.74
CA ASP A 74 8.12 12.56 -4.49
C ASP A 74 7.02 13.15 -3.59
N ASP A 75 6.11 13.94 -4.16
CA ASP A 75 4.98 14.54 -3.44
C ASP A 75 4.06 13.47 -2.84
N PHE A 76 3.73 12.43 -3.62
CA PHE A 76 2.89 11.32 -3.17
C PHE A 76 3.58 10.46 -2.10
N ALA A 77 4.87 10.19 -2.24
CA ALA A 77 5.65 9.46 -1.24
C ALA A 77 5.74 10.25 0.08
N ALA A 78 5.98 11.57 -0.01
CA ALA A 78 6.00 12.45 1.15
C ALA A 78 4.62 12.51 1.84
N ALA A 79 3.53 12.60 1.08
CA ALA A 79 2.17 12.57 1.62
C ALA A 79 1.88 11.25 2.34
N TYR A 80 2.20 10.11 1.73
CA TYR A 80 2.04 8.79 2.36
C TYR A 80 2.79 8.68 3.69
N HIS A 81 4.03 9.18 3.75
CA HIS A 81 4.82 9.17 5.00
C HIS A 81 4.22 10.09 6.07
N ARG A 82 3.76 11.29 5.71
CA ARG A 82 3.06 12.19 6.65
C ARG A 82 1.82 11.54 7.23
N ASP A 83 0.99 10.94 6.38
CA ASP A 83 -0.24 10.29 6.81
C ASP A 83 0.06 9.08 7.71
N ARG A 84 1.05 8.26 7.34
CA ARG A 84 1.52 7.14 8.18
C ARG A 84 1.91 7.63 9.58
N ASP A 85 2.71 8.68 9.65
CA ASP A 85 3.25 9.17 10.91
C ASP A 85 2.14 9.84 11.76
N MET A 86 1.16 10.50 11.14
CA MET A 86 -0.04 11.04 11.82
C MET A 86 -0.85 9.93 12.51
N TYR A 87 -0.99 8.78 11.86
CA TYR A 87 -1.74 7.63 12.39
C TYR A 87 -0.95 6.72 13.33
N SER A 88 0.30 7.08 13.64
CA SER A 88 1.21 6.30 14.48
C SER A 88 1.20 6.69 15.96
N ASN A 89 0.54 7.80 16.33
CA ASN A 89 0.41 8.30 17.69
C ASN A 89 -0.90 7.87 18.37
#